data_AF-A0A6C0HR89-F1
#
_entry.id   AF-A0A6C0HR89-F1
#
_cell.length_a   1.000
_cell.length_b   1.000
_cell.length_c   1.000
_cell.angle_alpha   90.00
_cell.angle_beta   90.00
_cell.angle_gamma   90.00
#
_symmetry.space_group_name_H-M   'P 1'
#
loop_
_entity.id
_entity.type
_entity.pdbx_description
1 polymer ?
#
loop_
_entity_poly.entity_id
_entity_poly.type
_entity_poly.pdbx_seq_one_letter_code
_entity_poly.pdbx_strand_id
1 'polypeptide(L)'
;MQVYEINLADRDNYLTQIENQIQAKRNLLLEKRKTLESTVSQNQFLEGVKNDYQRYHNYIIKQNEDQMRAMNILNQYLGDIMVSGKLTEKDINNTRHEQNSILKEMDNIKSNLDEIIKQ
;
A
#
# COMPACT_ATOMS: atom_id res chain seq x y z
N MET A 1 -45.65 -36.28 41.62
CA MET A 1 -44.60 -35.43 41.00
C MET A 1 -44.07 -34.54 42.11
N GLN A 2 -42.93 -34.90 42.72
CA GLN A 2 -42.35 -34.12 43.81
C GLN A 2 -41.78 -32.84 43.19
N VAL A 3 -42.45 -31.72 43.44
CA VAL A 3 -41.87 -30.40 43.16
C VAL A 3 -40.80 -30.22 44.23
N TYR A 4 -39.54 -30.34 43.84
CA TYR A 4 -38.42 -29.97 44.71
C TYR A 4 -38.57 -28.48 45.03
N GLU A 5 -39.14 -28.16 46.19
CA GLU A 5 -39.14 -26.80 46.71
C GLU A 5 -37.71 -26.48 47.13
N ILE A 6 -36.99 -25.79 46.24
CA ILE A 6 -35.72 -25.14 46.57
C ILE A 6 -35.97 -24.25 47.78
N ASN A 7 -35.25 -24.50 48.88
CA ASN A 7 -35.40 -23.74 50.11
C ASN A 7 -34.98 -22.28 49.88
N LEU A 8 -35.54 -21.35 50.66
CA LEU A 8 -35.29 -19.90 50.53
C LEU A 8 -33.80 -19.55 50.40
N ALA A 9 -32.94 -20.15 51.22
CA ALA A 9 -31.49 -19.92 51.19
C ALA A 9 -30.83 -20.38 49.88
N ASP A 10 -31.29 -21.49 49.30
CA ASP A 10 -30.79 -22.00 48.02
C ASP A 10 -31.24 -21.11 46.86
N ARG A 11 -32.45 -20.54 46.94
CA ARG A 11 -32.93 -19.53 45.98
C ARG A 11 -32.12 -18.24 46.06
N ASP A 12 -31.85 -17.75 47.27
CA ASP A 12 -31.06 -16.54 47.48
C ASP A 12 -29.62 -16.71 47.00
N ASN A 13 -29.02 -17.87 47.23
CA ASN A 13 -27.70 -18.22 46.68
C ASN A 13 -27.71 -18.22 45.15
N TYR A 14 -28.75 -18.80 44.53
CA TYR A 14 -28.88 -18.84 43.08
C TYR A 14 -29.06 -17.44 42.47
N LEU A 15 -29.87 -16.59 43.09
CA LEU A 15 -30.03 -15.18 42.69
C LEU A 15 -28.70 -14.43 42.79
N THR A 16 -27.98 -14.60 43.90
CA THR A 16 -26.64 -14.01 44.08
C THR A 16 -25.68 -14.45 42.97
N GLN A 17 -25.70 -15.74 42.59
CA GLN A 17 -24.87 -16.24 41.49
C GLN A 17 -25.25 -15.61 40.16
N ILE A 18 -26.55 -15.46 39.87
CA ILE A 18 -27.03 -14.79 38.66
C ILE A 18 -26.57 -13.34 38.62
N GLU A 19 -26.71 -12.59 39.71
CA GLU A 19 -26.27 -11.20 39.80
C GLU A 19 -24.76 -11.07 39.55
N ASN A 20 -23.96 -11.95 40.14
CA ASN A 20 -22.52 -12.01 39.91
C ASN A 20 -22.19 -12.30 38.44
N GLN A 21 -22.90 -13.24 37.80
CA GLN A 21 -22.72 -13.53 36.38
C GLN A 21 -23.13 -12.37 35.47
N ILE A 22 -24.24 -11.68 35.80
CA ILE A 22 -24.68 -10.49 35.08
C ILE A 22 -23.61 -9.41 35.16
N GLN A 23 -23.06 -9.17 36.35
CA GLN A 23 -22.02 -8.17 36.54
C GLN A 23 -20.72 -8.54 35.80
N ALA A 24 -20.31 -9.81 35.86
CA ALA A 24 -19.14 -10.29 35.11
C ALA A 24 -19.32 -10.11 33.60
N LYS A 25 -20.51 -10.42 33.05
CA LYS A 25 -20.82 -10.21 31.63
C LYS A 25 -20.83 -8.74 31.24
N ARG A 26 -21.36 -7.86 32.10
CA ARG A 26 -21.31 -6.39 31.89
C ARG A 26 -19.88 -5.90 31.80
N ASN A 27 -19.03 -6.30 32.74
CA ASN A 27 -17.61 -5.93 32.73
C ASN A 27 -16.91 -6.42 31.46
N LEU A 28 -17.17 -7.68 31.05
CA LEU A 28 -16.62 -8.23 29.81
C LEU A 28 -17.05 -7.44 28.57
N LEU A 29 -18.32 -7.02 28.49
CA LEU A 29 -18.82 -6.21 27.38
C LEU A 29 -18.14 -4.85 27.32
N LEU A 30 -17.92 -4.21 28.46
CA LEU A 30 -17.20 -2.93 28.53
C LEU A 30 -15.76 -3.06 28.05
N GLU A 31 -15.05 -4.12 28.45
CA GLU A 31 -13.68 -4.38 27.98
C GLU A 31 -13.65 -4.69 26.48
N LYS A 32 -14.56 -5.54 25.98
CA LYS A 32 -14.66 -5.81 24.53
C LYS A 32 -14.92 -4.55 23.73
N ARG A 33 -15.74 -3.63 24.23
CA ARG A 33 -15.99 -2.34 23.58
C ARG A 33 -14.71 -1.51 23.48
N LYS A 34 -13.94 -1.39 24.57
CA LYS A 34 -12.65 -0.67 24.56
C LYS A 34 -11.67 -1.29 23.56
N THR A 35 -11.57 -2.62 23.55
CA THR A 35 -10.72 -3.33 22.58
C THR A 35 -11.17 -3.02 21.16
N LEU A 36 -12.46 -3.07 20.86
CA LEU A 36 -12.99 -2.78 19.53
C LEU A 36 -12.68 -1.34 19.10
N GLU A 37 -12.89 -0.36 19.98
CA GLU A 37 -12.57 1.05 19.72
C GLU A 37 -11.08 1.23 19.38
N SER A 38 -10.19 0.57 20.14
CA SER A 38 -8.75 0.58 19.86
C SER A 38 -8.40 -0.08 18.53
N THR A 39 -8.98 -1.24 18.22
CA THR A 39 -8.78 -1.94 16.95
C THR A 39 -9.26 -1.11 15.76
N VAL A 40 -10.41 -0.44 15.87
CA VAL A 40 -10.92 0.45 14.81
C VAL A 40 -9.94 1.60 14.56
N SER A 41 -9.42 2.22 15.63
CA SER A 41 -8.42 3.29 15.49
C SER A 41 -7.14 2.80 14.81
N GLN A 42 -6.64 1.62 15.19
CA GLN A 42 -5.48 1.01 14.53
C GLN A 42 -5.76 0.70 13.06
N ASN A 43 -6.94 0.19 12.73
CA ASN A 43 -7.32 -0.09 11.34
C ASN A 43 -7.38 1.19 10.50
N GLN A 44 -7.91 2.29 11.05
CA GLN A 44 -7.93 3.59 10.37
C GLN A 44 -6.50 4.10 10.11
N PHE A 45 -5.61 3.95 11.09
CA PHE A 45 -4.20 4.30 10.92
C PHE A 45 -3.54 3.45 9.82
N LEU A 46 -3.74 2.13 9.82
CA LEU A 46 -3.19 1.23 8.81
C LEU A 46 -3.74 1.53 7.40
N GLU A 47 -5.01 1.92 7.29
CA GLU A 47 -5.58 2.36 6.01
C GLU A 47 -4.89 3.65 5.51
N GLY A 48 -4.58 4.58 6.42
CA GLY A 48 -3.76 5.76 6.11
C GLY A 48 -2.38 5.38 5.56
N VAL A 49 -1.67 4.50 6.27
CA VAL A 49 -0.36 4.00 5.84
C VAL A 49 -0.43 3.35 4.46
N LYS A 50 -1.39 2.45 4.24
CA LYS A 50 -1.62 1.80 2.94
C LYS A 50 -1.86 2.81 1.83
N ASN A 51 -2.69 3.83 2.09
CA ASN A 51 -2.96 4.89 1.10
C ASN A 51 -1.71 5.68 0.76
N ASP A 52 -0.85 5.97 1.74
CA ASP A 52 0.43 6.64 1.48
C ASP A 52 1.36 5.78 0.63
N TYR A 53 1.49 4.49 0.93
CA TYR A 53 2.25 3.55 0.08
C TYR A 53 1.74 3.54 -1.35
N GLN A 54 0.42 3.47 -1.55
CA GLN A 54 -0.19 3.50 -2.88
C GLN A 54 0.09 4.82 -3.60
N ARG A 55 0.04 5.96 -2.90
CA ARG A 55 0.37 7.27 -3.49
C ARG A 55 1.82 7.34 -3.93
N TYR A 56 2.77 6.88 -3.10
CA TYR A 56 4.18 6.85 -3.46
C TYR A 56 4.47 5.89 -4.62
N HIS A 57 3.86 4.71 -4.61
CA HIS A 57 3.96 3.74 -5.70
C HIS A 57 3.51 4.35 -7.03
N ASN A 58 2.32 4.97 -7.06
CA ASN A 58 1.80 5.65 -8.25
C ASN A 58 2.70 6.82 -8.69
N TYR A 59 3.28 7.56 -7.74
CA TYR A 59 4.21 8.64 -8.04
C TYR A 59 5.49 8.13 -8.71
N ILE A 60 6.06 7.03 -8.23
CA ILE A 60 7.26 6.41 -8.81
C ILE A 60 6.98 5.93 -10.24
N ILE A 61 5.84 5.26 -10.47
CA ILE A 61 5.42 4.85 -11.82
C ILE A 61 5.37 6.07 -12.75
N LYS A 62 4.69 7.14 -12.32
CA LYS A 62 4.57 8.37 -13.11
C LYS A 62 5.94 9.00 -13.42
N GLN A 63 6.85 9.07 -12.44
CA GLN A 63 8.20 9.62 -12.67
C GLN A 63 8.97 8.81 -13.72
N ASN A 64 8.89 7.48 -13.68
CA ASN A 64 9.54 6.62 -14.66
C ASN A 64 8.93 6.80 -16.07
N GLU A 65 7.60 6.92 -16.16
CA GLU A 65 6.92 7.24 -17.43
C GLU A 65 7.31 8.62 -17.99
N ASP A 66 7.43 9.63 -17.13
CA ASP A 66 7.91 10.97 -17.49
C ASP A 66 9.37 10.90 -17.99
N GLN A 67 10.23 10.13 -17.32
CA GLN A 67 11.63 9.92 -17.73
C GLN A 67 11.73 9.23 -19.09
N MET A 68 10.93 8.17 -19.34
CA MET A 68 10.88 7.52 -20.66
C MET A 68 10.43 8.50 -21.76
N ARG A 69 9.47 9.37 -21.48
CA ARG A 69 9.04 10.40 -22.45
C ARG A 69 10.16 11.39 -22.76
N ALA A 70 10.86 11.88 -21.74
CA ALA A 70 12.00 12.78 -21.94
C ALA A 70 13.13 12.11 -22.75
N MET A 71 13.46 10.86 -22.45
CA MET A 71 14.46 10.09 -23.20
C MET A 71 14.07 9.86 -24.66
N ASN A 72 12.79 9.59 -24.94
CA ASN A 72 12.30 9.48 -26.32
C ASN A 72 12.47 10.80 -27.10
N ILE A 73 12.15 11.94 -26.47
CA ILE A 73 12.35 13.27 -27.07
C ILE A 73 13.84 13.51 -27.38
N LEU A 74 14.73 13.19 -26.45
CA LEU A 74 16.18 13.31 -26.67
C LEU A 74 16.64 12.40 -27.81
N ASN A 75 16.21 11.14 -27.81
CA ASN A 75 16.58 10.18 -28.85
C ASN A 75 16.12 10.64 -30.25
N GLN A 76 14.90 11.18 -30.35
CA GLN A 76 14.37 11.75 -31.59
C GLN A 76 15.19 12.97 -32.04
N TYR A 77 15.47 13.90 -31.12
CA TYR A 77 16.28 15.08 -31.42
C TYR A 77 17.68 14.73 -31.94
N LEU A 78 18.34 13.73 -31.33
CA LEU A 78 19.62 13.23 -31.81
C LEU A 78 19.51 12.63 -33.22
N GLY A 79 18.42 11.92 -33.51
CA GLY A 79 18.11 11.41 -34.85
C GLY A 79 17.97 12.53 -35.88
N ASP A 80 17.18 13.56 -35.56
CA ASP A 80 16.92 14.70 -36.44
C ASP A 80 18.21 15.47 -36.75
N ILE A 81 19.08 15.68 -35.75
CA ILE A 81 20.36 16.37 -35.96
C ILE A 81 21.25 15.57 -36.92
N MET A 82 21.36 14.24 -36.75
CA MET A 82 22.17 13.39 -37.63
C MET A 82 21.69 13.44 -39.09
N VAL A 83 20.38 13.45 -39.31
CA VAL A 83 19.79 13.51 -40.66
C VAL A 83 19.93 14.91 -41.28
N SER A 84 19.92 15.97 -40.47
CA SER A 84 20.00 17.36 -40.93
C SER A 84 21.33 17.76 -41.59
N GLY A 85 22.33 16.87 -41.63
CA GLY A 85 23.62 17.10 -42.29
C GLY A 85 24.52 18.12 -41.59
N LYS A 86 24.18 18.53 -40.36
CA LYS A 86 24.90 19.56 -39.58
C LYS A 86 26.12 19.01 -38.83
N LEU A 87 26.39 17.71 -38.90
CA LEU A 87 27.38 17.02 -38.10
C LEU A 87 28.53 16.49 -38.94
N THR A 88 29.74 16.51 -38.37
CA THR A 88 30.89 15.81 -38.95
C THR A 88 30.76 14.30 -38.73
N GLU A 89 31.52 13.49 -39.46
CA GLU A 89 31.52 12.02 -39.29
C GLU A 89 31.88 11.59 -37.85
N LYS A 90 32.75 12.34 -37.18
CA LYS A 90 33.09 12.15 -35.76
C LYS A 90 31.88 12.43 -34.86
N ASP A 91 31.15 13.50 -35.12
CA ASP A 91 29.97 13.86 -34.33
C ASP A 91 28.85 12.84 -34.52
N ILE A 92 28.66 12.33 -35.74
CA ILE A 92 27.70 11.25 -36.02
C ILE A 92 28.02 9.99 -35.19
N ASN A 93 29.29 9.60 -35.11
CA ASN A 93 29.69 8.45 -34.30
C ASN A 93 29.45 8.69 -32.81
N ASN A 94 29.76 9.88 -32.29
CA ASN A 94 29.49 10.24 -30.90
C ASN A 94 27.97 10.22 -30.60
N THR A 95 27.16 10.83 -31.47
CA THR A 95 25.70 10.84 -31.33
C THR A 95 25.09 9.44 -31.36
N ARG A 96 25.64 8.51 -32.16
CA ARG A 96 25.23 7.10 -32.13
C ARG A 96 25.55 6.43 -30.79
N HIS A 97 26.70 6.73 -30.19
CA HIS A 97 27.04 6.21 -28.86
C HIS A 97 26.10 6.75 -27.77
N GLU A 98 25.72 8.02 -27.87
CA GLU A 98 24.75 8.65 -26.96
C GLU A 98 23.35 8.04 -27.11
N GLN A 99 22.85 7.87 -28.34
CA GLN A 99 21.58 7.19 -28.60
C GLN A 99 21.57 5.77 -28.03
N ASN A 100 22.62 5.00 -28.27
CA ASN A 100 22.72 3.64 -27.74
C ASN A 100 22.72 3.61 -26.19
N SER A 101 23.28 4.63 -25.56
CA SER A 101 23.26 4.76 -24.10
C SER A 101 21.85 5.11 -23.59
N ILE A 102 21.14 6.02 -24.28
CA ILE A 102 19.75 6.36 -23.98
C ILE A 102 18.85 5.13 -24.11
N LEU A 103 18.98 4.36 -25.19
CA LEU A 103 18.17 3.17 -25.42
C LEU A 103 18.38 2.11 -24.34
N LYS A 104 19.63 1.85 -23.94
CA LYS A 104 19.94 0.94 -22.83
C LYS A 104 19.30 1.40 -21.52
N GLU A 105 19.33 2.70 -21.24
CA GLU A 105 18.73 3.23 -20.02
C GLU A 105 17.21 3.15 -20.06
N MET A 106 16.59 3.35 -21.22
CA MET A 106 15.15 3.12 -21.40
C MET A 106 14.76 1.66 -21.14
N ASP A 107 15.57 0.70 -21.60
CA ASP A 107 15.35 -0.73 -21.32
C ASP A 107 15.45 -1.03 -19.82
N ASN A 108 16.41 -0.42 -19.11
CA ASN A 108 16.53 -0.53 -17.65
C ASN A 108 15.30 0.03 -16.93
N ILE A 109 14.85 1.23 -17.30
CA ILE A 109 13.66 1.87 -16.70
C ILE A 109 12.41 1.01 -16.94
N LYS A 110 12.28 0.43 -18.13
CA LYS A 110 11.17 -0.45 -18.47
C LYS A 110 11.18 -1.73 -17.63
N SER A 111 12.34 -2.35 -17.43
CA SER A 111 12.47 -3.51 -16.53
C SER A 111 12.09 -3.15 -15.10
N ASN A 112 12.55 -2.01 -14.60
CA ASN A 112 12.22 -1.53 -13.26
C ASN A 112 10.72 -1.25 -13.11
N LEU A 113 10.08 -0.66 -14.11
CA LEU A 113 8.63 -0.45 -14.14
C LEU A 113 7.86 -1.77 -14.11
N ASP A 114 8.27 -2.75 -14.92
CA ASP A 114 7.64 -4.08 -14.94
C ASP A 114 7.78 -4.79 -13.58
N GLU A 115 8.89 -4.61 -12.87
CA GLU A 115 9.09 -5.14 -11.52
C GLU A 115 8.20 -4.43 -10.49
N ILE A 116 8.10 -3.10 -10.57
CA ILE A 116 7.26 -2.31 -9.66
C ILE A 116 5.79 -2.65 -9.85
N ILE A 117 5.30 -2.75 -11.09
CA ILE A 117 3.87 -3.02 -11.40
C ILE A 117 3.46 -4.45 -10.99
N LYS A 118 4.40 -5.41 -10.99
CA LYS A 118 4.11 -6.82 -10.63
C LYS A 118 4.01 -7.08 -9.12
N GLN A 119 4.43 -6.12 -8.28
CA GLN A 119 4.31 -6.21 -6.81
C GLN A 119 2.94 -5.74 -6.33
#